data_AF-A0A7J7BTT7-F1
#
_entry.id   AF-A0A7J7BTT7-F1
#
_cell.length_a   1.000
_cell.length_b   1.000
_cell.length_c   1.000
_cell.angle_alpha   90.00
_cell.angle_beta   90.00
_cell.angle_gamma   90.00
#
_symmetry.space_group_name_H-M   'P 1'
#
loop_
_entity.id
_entity.type
_entity.pdbx_description
1 polymer ?
#
loop_
_entity_poly.entity_id
_entity_poly.type
_entity_poly.pdbx_seq_one_letter_code
_entity_poly.pdbx_strand_id
1 'polypeptide(L)'
;MASNHSVKILEVCKVAPFSDSSEPLSELHLPLTFFDTFWFRFSPVERVFFYPLTDSSDPTSFNSVILPKLKYTLSLTLRHFLPLAGNLTWPSHAAQPFLLFTPNDAVSLSVAESESNFDQLSGNKPRKAIESHPLVPKLSISDTTASILALQFQLEAYF
;
A
#
# COMPACT_ATOMS: atom_id res chain seq x y z
N MET A 1 -18.93 19.27 -15.46
CA MET A 1 -19.30 18.94 -14.07
C MET A 1 -18.45 17.77 -13.64
N ALA A 2 -17.72 17.85 -12.53
CA ALA A 2 -16.93 16.73 -12.05
C ALA A 2 -17.91 15.64 -11.57
N SER A 3 -17.89 14.48 -12.21
CA SER A 3 -18.45 13.28 -11.60
C SER A 3 -17.76 13.11 -10.25
N ASN A 4 -18.52 13.14 -9.16
CA ASN A 4 -18.01 12.75 -7.85
C ASN A 4 -17.79 11.24 -7.91
N HIS A 5 -16.61 10.84 -8.36
CA HIS A 5 -16.14 9.46 -8.30
C HIS A 5 -15.91 9.11 -6.84
N SER A 6 -16.98 8.78 -6.11
CA SER A 6 -16.88 8.40 -4.70
C SER A 6 -16.27 7.01 -4.61
N VAL A 7 -15.00 6.96 -4.24
CA VAL A 7 -14.37 5.71 -3.80
C VAL A 7 -14.98 5.33 -2.45
N LYS A 8 -15.52 4.12 -2.36
CA LYS A 8 -16.08 3.57 -1.13
C LYS A 8 -15.08 2.58 -0.54
N ILE A 9 -14.55 2.92 0.63
CA ILE A 9 -13.68 2.02 1.40
C ILE A 9 -14.56 0.94 2.03
N LEU A 10 -14.29 -0.31 1.67
CA LEU A 10 -14.97 -1.49 2.19
C LEU A 10 -14.31 -2.02 3.46
N GLU A 11 -12.98 -1.98 3.50
CA GLU A 11 -12.19 -2.54 4.59
C GLU A 11 -10.86 -1.78 4.69
N VAL A 12 -10.38 -1.59 5.91
CA VAL A 12 -8.98 -1.25 6.18
C VAL A 12 -8.43 -2.32 7.11
N CYS A 13 -7.41 -3.05 6.66
CA CYS A 13 -6.79 -4.12 7.42
C CYS A 13 -5.27 -3.94 7.50
N LYS A 14 -4.66 -4.67 8.43
CA LYS A 14 -3.21 -4.74 8.58
C LYS A 14 -2.72 -6.09 8.07
N VAL A 15 -1.76 -6.09 7.15
CA VAL A 15 -1.12 -7.31 6.65
C VAL A 15 0.29 -7.40 7.23
N ALA A 16 0.46 -8.27 8.22
CA ALA A 16 1.75 -8.56 8.84
C ALA A 16 2.58 -9.52 7.97
N PRO A 17 3.92 -9.48 8.07
CA PRO A 17 4.77 -10.49 7.45
C PRO A 17 4.43 -11.89 7.96
N PHE A 18 4.56 -12.89 7.09
CA PHE A 18 4.28 -14.27 7.47
C PHE A 18 5.31 -14.77 8.49
N SER A 19 4.82 -15.21 9.66
CA SER A 19 5.61 -15.86 10.71
C SER A 19 5.12 -17.29 10.89
N ASP A 20 6.04 -18.23 11.00
CA ASP A 20 5.74 -19.62 11.39
C ASP A 20 6.48 -19.91 12.70
N SER A 21 5.96 -20.86 13.48
CA SER A 21 6.55 -21.40 14.70
C SER A 21 8.02 -21.83 14.56
N SER A 22 8.42 -22.30 13.37
CA SER A 22 9.78 -22.74 13.06
C SER A 22 10.77 -21.58 12.85
N GLU A 23 10.29 -20.41 12.47
CA GLU A 23 11.11 -19.26 12.11
C GLU A 23 10.40 -17.96 12.54
N PRO A 24 10.60 -17.55 13.81
CA PRO A 24 9.98 -16.35 14.34
C PRO A 24 10.58 -15.10 13.70
N LEU A 25 9.73 -14.09 13.48
CA LEU A 25 10.18 -12.78 13.03
C LEU A 25 11.01 -12.13 14.14
N SER A 26 12.17 -11.61 13.75
CA SER A 26 13.04 -10.82 14.63
C SER A 26 12.93 -9.35 14.27
N GLU A 27 13.20 -8.50 15.25
CA GLU A 27 13.34 -7.07 15.02
C GLU A 27 14.46 -6.82 14.00
N LEU A 28 14.22 -5.92 13.06
CA LEU A 28 15.20 -5.49 12.06
C LEU A 28 15.40 -3.99 12.19
N HIS A 29 16.64 -3.61 12.48
CA HIS A 29 17.08 -2.24 12.55
C HIS A 29 18.06 -1.97 11.40
N LEU A 30 17.70 -1.06 10.51
CA LEU A 30 18.51 -0.70 9.34
C LEU A 30 18.91 0.78 9.41
N PRO A 31 20.18 1.09 9.68
CA PRO A 31 20.67 2.46 9.60
C PRO A 31 20.63 2.93 8.15
N LEU A 32 20.29 4.19 7.95
CA LEU A 32 20.22 4.77 6.62
C LEU A 32 21.60 5.15 6.11
N THR A 33 21.79 4.95 4.81
CA THR A 33 22.96 5.41 4.10
C THR A 33 22.73 6.79 3.50
N PHE A 34 23.79 7.40 2.99
CA PHE A 34 23.69 8.65 2.23
C PHE A 34 22.69 8.54 1.07
N PHE A 35 22.63 7.40 0.38
CA PHE A 35 21.70 7.18 -0.73
C PHE A 35 20.24 7.19 -0.29
N ASP A 36 19.94 6.77 0.94
CA ASP A 36 18.58 6.76 1.49
C ASP A 36 18.16 8.15 1.91
N THR A 37 19.04 8.89 2.62
CA THR A 37 18.72 10.24 3.13
C THR A 37 18.41 11.27 2.04
N PHE A 38 18.92 11.06 0.83
CA PHE A 38 18.60 11.90 -0.32
C PHE A 38 17.09 11.94 -0.60
N TRP A 39 16.38 10.84 -0.36
CA TRP A 39 14.96 10.69 -0.69
C TRP A 39 14.02 11.48 0.23
N PHE A 40 14.46 11.94 1.39
CA PHE A 40 13.62 12.68 2.34
C PHE A 40 13.19 14.07 1.88
N ARG A 41 13.84 14.60 0.84
CA ARG A 41 13.46 15.88 0.24
C ARG A 41 12.25 15.76 -0.69
N PHE A 42 11.81 14.54 -0.98
CA PHE A 42 10.73 14.26 -1.91
C PHE A 42 9.50 13.74 -1.17
N SER A 43 8.33 14.03 -1.73
CA SER A 43 7.08 13.42 -1.28
C SER A 43 7.13 11.89 -1.47
N PRO A 44 6.34 11.13 -0.69
CA PRO A 44 6.20 9.70 -0.90
C PRO A 44 5.90 9.36 -2.35
N VAL A 45 6.47 8.25 -2.83
CA VAL A 45 6.26 7.79 -4.20
C VAL A 45 4.90 7.12 -4.29
N GLU A 46 4.03 7.65 -5.16
CA GLU A 46 2.70 7.13 -5.42
C GLU A 46 2.69 6.39 -6.76
N ARG A 47 2.17 5.16 -6.80
CA ARG A 47 2.07 4.35 -8.02
C ARG A 47 0.72 3.64 -8.08
N VAL A 48 0.10 3.67 -9.24
CA VAL A 48 -1.17 2.99 -9.54
C VAL A 48 -0.95 2.01 -10.68
N PHE A 49 -1.44 0.79 -10.50
CA PHE A 49 -1.38 -0.27 -11.51
C PHE A 49 -2.81 -0.70 -11.84
N PHE A 50 -3.14 -0.69 -13.14
CA PHE A 50 -4.45 -1.09 -13.63
C PHE A 50 -4.37 -2.50 -14.23
N TYR A 51 -5.29 -3.37 -13.81
CA TYR A 51 -5.39 -4.74 -14.31
C TYR A 51 -6.82 -4.98 -14.77
N PRO A 52 -7.05 -5.24 -16.07
CA PRO A 52 -8.38 -5.65 -16.52
C PRO A 52 -8.69 -7.03 -15.93
N LEU A 53 -9.87 -7.17 -15.35
CA LEU A 53 -10.45 -8.44 -14.96
C LEU A 53 -10.91 -9.13 -16.25
N THR A 54 -10.47 -10.37 -16.45
CA THR A 54 -10.91 -11.17 -17.59
C THR A 54 -12.39 -11.49 -17.47
N ASP A 55 -13.10 -11.67 -18.59
CA ASP A 55 -14.56 -11.92 -18.67
C ASP A 55 -15.09 -13.07 -17.79
N SER A 56 -14.22 -13.96 -17.31
CA SER A 56 -14.56 -15.05 -16.38
C SER A 56 -14.56 -14.64 -14.89
N SER A 57 -14.10 -13.44 -14.57
CA SER A 57 -13.89 -12.95 -13.21
C SER A 57 -14.97 -11.94 -12.83
N ASP A 58 -16.08 -12.44 -12.27
CA ASP A 58 -17.15 -11.61 -11.71
C ASP A 58 -16.67 -10.80 -10.49
N PRO A 59 -17.20 -9.61 -10.17
CA PRO A 59 -16.90 -8.86 -8.94
C PRO A 59 -16.94 -9.69 -7.65
N THR A 60 -17.77 -10.73 -7.58
CA THR A 60 -17.78 -11.65 -6.43
C THR A 60 -16.50 -12.48 -6.32
N SER A 61 -15.86 -12.83 -7.45
CA SER A 61 -14.59 -13.56 -7.50
C SER A 61 -13.42 -12.72 -7.00
N PHE A 62 -13.47 -11.40 -7.19
CA PHE A 62 -12.46 -10.49 -6.65
C PHE A 62 -12.42 -10.60 -5.12
N ASN A 63 -13.57 -10.45 -4.47
CA ASN A 63 -13.67 -10.48 -3.01
C ASN A 63 -13.44 -11.88 -2.41
N SER A 64 -13.93 -12.93 -3.06
CA SER A 64 -13.87 -14.30 -2.52
C SER A 64 -12.58 -15.06 -2.85
N VAL A 65 -11.90 -14.73 -3.95
CA VAL A 65 -10.74 -15.49 -4.44
C VAL A 65 -9.50 -14.62 -4.57
N ILE A 66 -9.57 -13.50 -5.28
CA ILE A 66 -8.38 -12.70 -5.62
C ILE A 66 -7.87 -11.97 -4.38
N LEU A 67 -8.75 -11.26 -3.67
CA LEU A 67 -8.38 -10.45 -2.51
C LEU A 67 -7.74 -11.28 -1.38
N PRO A 68 -8.29 -12.44 -0.95
CA PRO A 68 -7.62 -13.28 0.04
C PRO A 68 -6.25 -13.77 -0.42
N LYS A 69 -6.10 -14.15 -1.70
CA LYS A 69 -4.81 -14.58 -2.28
C LYS A 69 -3.81 -13.43 -2.30
N LEU A 70 -4.23 -12.21 -2.65
CA LEU A 70 -3.36 -11.02 -2.62
C LEU A 70 -2.91 -10.70 -1.19
N LYS A 71 -3.81 -10.72 -0.20
CA LYS A 71 -3.45 -10.52 1.22
C LYS A 71 -2.44 -11.56 1.69
N TYR A 72 -2.66 -12.83 1.35
CA TYR A 72 -1.77 -13.92 1.73
C TYR A 72 -0.39 -13.84 1.06
N THR A 73 -0.36 -13.63 -0.27
CA THR A 73 0.91 -13.48 -1.01
C THR A 73 1.67 -12.23 -0.61
N LEU A 74 0.98 -11.14 -0.26
CA LEU A 74 1.60 -9.96 0.35
C LEU A 74 2.26 -10.32 1.69
N SER A 75 1.57 -11.04 2.58
CA SER A 75 2.15 -11.48 3.86
C SER A 75 3.40 -12.34 3.67
N LEU A 76 3.39 -13.30 2.74
CA LEU A 76 4.57 -14.08 2.37
C LEU A 76 5.69 -13.20 1.80
N THR A 77 5.37 -12.24 0.94
CA THR A 77 6.35 -11.32 0.35
C THR A 77 6.99 -10.46 1.42
N LEU A 78 6.21 -9.91 2.35
CA LEU A 78 6.72 -9.06 3.43
C LEU A 78 7.71 -9.79 4.34
N ARG A 79 7.61 -11.11 4.49
CA ARG A 79 8.62 -11.91 5.20
C ARG A 79 10.03 -11.74 4.59
N HIS A 80 10.11 -11.65 3.27
CA HIS A 80 11.37 -11.47 2.56
C HIS A 80 11.82 -10.00 2.49
N PHE A 81 10.89 -9.08 2.66
CA PHE A 81 11.11 -7.63 2.59
C PHE A 81 10.61 -6.93 3.86
N LEU A 82 11.07 -7.40 5.02
CA LEU A 82 10.68 -6.88 6.35
C LEU A 82 10.72 -5.34 6.45
N PRO A 83 11.71 -4.63 5.86
CA PRO A 83 11.71 -3.18 5.88
C PRO A 83 10.43 -2.52 5.37
N LEU A 84 9.72 -3.14 4.43
CA LEU A 84 8.47 -2.60 3.86
C LEU A 84 7.30 -2.63 4.85
N ALA A 85 7.32 -3.56 5.81
CA ALA A 85 6.31 -3.62 6.87
C ALA A 85 6.63 -2.67 8.04
N GLY A 86 7.88 -2.22 8.13
CA GLY A 86 8.35 -1.36 9.22
C GLY A 86 8.06 0.12 9.03
N ASN A 87 8.75 0.91 9.83
CA ASN A 87 8.60 2.35 9.90
C ASN A 87 9.97 3.04 9.83
N LEU A 88 10.05 4.12 9.06
CA LEU A 88 11.10 5.12 9.19
C LEU A 88 10.90 5.83 10.53
N THR A 89 11.91 5.85 11.38
CA THR A 89 11.84 6.37 12.75
C THR A 89 12.93 7.40 12.98
N TRP A 90 12.55 8.56 13.51
CA TRP A 90 13.45 9.65 13.92
C TRP A 90 13.05 10.23 15.28
N PRO A 91 13.44 9.56 16.38
CA PRO A 91 13.24 10.09 17.71
C PRO A 91 14.11 11.34 17.93
N SER A 92 13.65 12.27 18.77
CA SER A 92 14.36 13.53 19.06
C SER A 92 15.76 13.35 19.66
N HIS A 93 16.02 12.20 20.29
CA HIS A 93 17.32 11.86 20.88
C HIS A 93 18.26 11.14 19.90
N ALA A 94 17.77 10.72 18.72
CA ALA A 94 18.58 10.03 17.73
C ALA A 94 19.30 11.04 16.82
N ALA A 95 20.59 10.81 16.60
CA ALA A 95 21.41 11.67 15.74
C ALA A 95 20.98 11.61 14.26
N GLN A 96 20.40 10.49 13.82
CA GLN A 96 19.91 10.29 12.47
C GLN A 96 18.70 9.34 12.46
N PRO A 97 17.83 9.46 11.45
CA PRO A 97 16.74 8.52 11.24
C PRO A 97 17.25 7.12 10.85
N PHE A 98 16.42 6.12 11.15
CA PHE A 98 16.67 4.71 10.83
C PHE A 98 15.37 4.00 10.48
N LEU A 99 15.45 2.89 9.77
CA LEU A 99 14.30 2.04 9.52
C LEU A 99 14.23 0.98 10.63
N LEU A 100 13.06 0.84 11.22
CA LEU A 100 12.76 -0.16 12.25
C LEU A 100 11.58 -1.01 11.83
N PHE A 101 11.75 -2.32 11.89
CA PHE A 101 10.68 -3.31 11.83
C PHE A 101 10.65 -4.10 13.14
N THR A 102 9.49 -4.23 13.74
CA THR A 102 9.19 -5.08 14.90
C THR A 102 8.19 -6.17 14.51
N PRO A 103 8.14 -7.33 15.19
CA PRO A 103 7.17 -8.39 14.88
C PRO A 103 5.68 -8.00 14.95
N ASN A 104 5.36 -6.84 15.55
CA ASN A 104 4.01 -6.29 15.62
C ASN A 104 3.67 -5.35 14.45
N ASP A 105 4.65 -5.03 13.60
CA ASP A 105 4.47 -4.14 12.46
C ASP A 105 3.81 -4.85 11.28
N ALA A 106 3.06 -4.06 10.50
CA ALA A 106 2.25 -4.55 9.40
C ALA A 106 1.98 -3.41 8.41
N VAL A 107 1.77 -3.78 7.15
CA VAL A 107 1.37 -2.84 6.11
C VAL A 107 -0.12 -2.52 6.23
N SER A 108 -0.47 -1.24 6.19
CA SER A 108 -1.86 -0.80 6.06
C SER A 108 -2.37 -1.08 4.65
N LEU A 109 -3.43 -1.88 4.53
CA LEU A 109 -4.07 -2.22 3.27
C LEU A 109 -5.53 -1.78 3.31
N SER A 110 -5.92 -0.93 2.36
CA SER A 110 -7.31 -0.54 2.13
C SER A 110 -7.90 -1.35 0.98
N VAL A 111 -9.15 -1.78 1.13
CA VAL A 111 -9.94 -2.40 0.06
C VAL A 111 -11.08 -1.46 -0.29
N ALA A 112 -11.23 -1.14 -1.57
CA ALA A 112 -12.18 -0.15 -2.03
C ALA A 112 -12.94 -0.61 -3.28
N GLU A 113 -14.08 0.02 -3.52
CA GLU A 113 -14.85 -0.09 -4.76
C GLU A 113 -15.20 1.31 -5.29
N SER A 114 -15.29 1.44 -6.61
CA SER A 114 -15.77 2.68 -7.24
C SER A 114 -16.52 2.40 -8.53
N GLU A 115 -17.51 3.24 -8.82
CA GLU A 115 -18.22 3.29 -10.09
C GLU A 115 -17.45 4.13 -11.13
N SER A 116 -16.13 4.20 -11.03
CA SER A 116 -15.31 4.91 -11.99
C SER A 116 -15.08 4.05 -13.23
N ASN A 117 -15.05 4.66 -14.41
CA ASN A 117 -14.85 3.93 -15.65
C ASN A 117 -13.37 3.51 -15.77
N PHE A 118 -13.12 2.19 -15.74
CA PHE A 118 -11.77 1.63 -15.84
C PHE A 118 -11.00 2.07 -17.09
N ASP A 119 -11.63 2.09 -18.27
CA ASP A 119 -10.99 2.47 -19.53
C ASP A 119 -10.61 3.95 -19.55
N GLN A 120 -11.43 4.79 -18.92
CA GLN A 120 -11.09 6.19 -18.72
C GLN A 120 -9.88 6.34 -17.81
N LEU A 121 -9.79 5.60 -16.70
CA LEU A 121 -8.69 5.70 -15.73
C LEU A 121 -7.38 5.08 -16.24
N SER A 122 -7.47 3.99 -16.99
CA SER A 122 -6.30 3.23 -17.48
C SER A 122 -5.82 3.67 -18.86
N GLY A 123 -6.63 4.39 -19.64
CA GLY A 123 -6.30 4.79 -21.01
C GLY A 123 -5.13 5.78 -21.12
N ASN A 124 -4.67 6.05 -22.34
CA ASN A 124 -3.55 6.95 -22.63
C ASN A 124 -3.94 8.42 -22.87
N LYS A 125 -5.17 8.80 -22.49
CA LYS A 125 -5.65 10.19 -22.65
C LYS A 125 -5.21 11.05 -21.48
N PRO A 126 -4.95 12.36 -21.68
CA PRO A 126 -4.73 13.29 -20.58
C PRO A 126 -5.90 13.31 -19.60
N ARG A 127 -5.59 13.39 -18.31
CA ARG A 127 -6.55 13.42 -17.19
C ARG A 127 -6.16 14.46 -16.17
N LYS A 128 -7.11 14.90 -15.34
CA LYS A 128 -6.79 15.80 -14.22
C LYS A 128 -6.08 15.00 -13.13
N ALA A 129 -4.99 15.54 -12.58
CA ALA A 129 -4.26 14.88 -11.50
C ALA A 129 -5.13 14.53 -10.28
N ILE A 130 -6.16 15.35 -10.00
CA ILE A 130 -7.10 15.09 -8.89
C ILE A 130 -7.87 13.78 -9.05
N GLU A 131 -7.99 13.24 -10.26
CA GLU A 131 -8.66 11.96 -10.52
C GLU A 131 -7.85 10.75 -10.00
N SER A 132 -6.54 10.89 -9.77
CA SER A 132 -5.72 9.80 -9.20
C SER A 132 -5.66 9.78 -7.68
N HIS A 133 -5.95 10.90 -7.01
CA HIS A 133 -5.87 11.00 -5.54
C HIS A 133 -6.70 9.92 -4.81
N PRO A 134 -7.91 9.54 -5.26
CA PRO A 134 -8.69 8.51 -4.58
C PRO A 134 -8.13 7.08 -4.75
N LEU A 135 -7.26 6.86 -5.74
CA LEU A 135 -6.67 5.55 -6.07
C LEU A 135 -5.44 5.22 -5.21
N VAL A 136 -4.93 6.20 -4.46
CA VAL A 136 -3.70 6.10 -3.69
C VAL A 136 -4.04 6.12 -2.18
N PRO A 137 -3.59 5.13 -1.40
CA PRO A 137 -3.80 5.13 0.03
C PRO A 137 -2.98 6.22 0.70
N LYS A 138 -3.48 6.74 1.83
CA LYS A 138 -2.68 7.64 2.67
C LYS A 138 -1.64 6.85 3.44
N LEU A 139 -0.40 7.31 3.38
CA LEU A 139 0.69 6.80 4.21
C LEU A 139 0.57 7.36 5.63
N SER A 140 0.72 6.51 6.64
CA SER A 140 0.72 6.93 8.05
C SER A 140 2.03 7.64 8.37
N ILE A 141 1.95 8.93 8.69
CA ILE A 141 3.09 9.78 9.02
C ILE A 141 2.78 10.55 10.30
N SER A 142 3.76 10.61 11.20
CA SER A 142 3.78 11.41 12.43
C SER A 142 5.08 12.21 12.52
N ASP A 143 5.24 12.99 13.59
CA ASP A 143 6.44 13.82 13.79
C ASP A 143 7.74 13.00 13.89
N THR A 144 7.66 11.77 14.39
CA THR A 144 8.84 10.93 14.66
C THR A 144 8.84 9.61 13.90
N THR A 145 7.74 9.24 13.24
CA THR A 145 7.63 7.97 12.51
C THR A 145 6.85 8.12 11.22
N ALA A 146 7.22 7.36 10.20
CA ALA A 146 6.47 7.21 8.97
C ALA A 146 6.48 5.74 8.54
N SER A 147 5.31 5.17 8.23
CA SER A 147 5.26 3.82 7.65
C SER A 147 5.94 3.80 6.29
N ILE A 148 6.63 2.70 5.96
CA ILE A 148 7.36 2.60 4.69
C ILE A 148 6.41 2.37 3.51
N LEU A 149 5.30 1.66 3.73
CA LEU A 149 4.36 1.29 2.69
C LEU A 149 2.91 1.37 3.16
N ALA A 150 2.03 1.84 2.28
CA ALA A 150 0.58 1.68 2.37
C ALA A 150 0.07 1.20 1.02
N LEU A 151 -0.94 0.32 1.03
CA LEU A 151 -1.49 -0.28 -0.19
C LEU A 151 -3.01 -0.07 -0.26
N GLN A 152 -3.52 0.00 -1.48
CA GLN A 152 -4.95 -0.01 -1.77
C GLN A 152 -5.22 -1.02 -2.88
N PHE A 153 -6.18 -1.91 -2.67
CA PHE A 153 -6.77 -2.72 -3.73
C PHE A 153 -8.16 -2.18 -4.01
N GLN A 154 -8.40 -1.78 -5.26
CA GLN A 154 -9.65 -1.15 -5.65
C GLN A 154 -10.27 -1.90 -6.83
N LEU A 155 -11.57 -2.18 -6.71
CA LEU A 155 -12.37 -2.71 -7.81
C LEU A 155 -13.07 -1.54 -8.52
N GLU A 156 -12.85 -1.44 -9.83
CA GLU A 156 -13.51 -0.47 -10.70
C GLU A 156 -14.65 -1.11 -11.48
N ALA A 157 -15.72 -0.36 -11.75
CA ALA A 157 -16.80 -0.79 -12.61
C ALA A 157 -16.40 -0.77 -14.10
N TYR A 158 -16.87 -1.77 -14.85
CA TYR A 158 -16.85 -1.77 -16.32
C TYR A 158 -18.17 -1.18 -16.82
N PHE A 159 -18.10 -0.13 -17.63
CA PHE A 159 -19.25 0.48 -18.30
C PHE A 159 -19.00 0.55 -19.80
#